data_AF-A0A2S9Y7Z2-F1
#
_entry.id   AF-A0A2S9Y7Z2-F1
#
_cell.length_a   1.000
_cell.length_b   1.000
_cell.length_c   1.000
_cell.angle_alpha   90.00
_cell.angle_beta   90.00
_cell.angle_gamma   90.00
#
_symmetry.space_group_name_H-M   'P 1'
#
loop_
_entity.id
_entity.type
_entity.pdbx_description
1 polymer ?
#
loop_
_entity_poly.entity_id
_entity_poly.type
_entity_poly.pdbx_seq_one_letter_code
_entity_poly.pdbx_strand_id
1 'polypeptide(L)'
;MLCWAVVAGLPTSRRARTLLMGPLVLLFASCEGRTLPPQDDGIGFGEDELGDGDGDPDSGDGDGEPDSDDDGNIVDTGSAPCVSVVSDLMISDDTAPQSVDCVEQVLGDLTIGPTTQLISLDMLANLREVGGTIYVSGNFSLTSLEGLEQLERVDWLHVRRNDNLGDLHGLESLATVDHITISKNAGMTSLAGLPDHIAPTALEVADNDLLPSLDGLPLFSLPTTGNAIAIEIEDNSSLVDLSGLSDCCASQHASVLIDGNQALTDLDGLEGFLRLESLRLYDNLNLASLDGLENLIDVQTLAVKYDHCQQNAQASLVDLSQATSLASVNVLELEWIGSLTSLDGLEALTELSKLVVRNNASLPWADVLALESATEPGIVEICGGVGGPECSNTPCPMF
;
A
#
# COMPACT_ATOMS: atom_id res chain seq x y z
N MET A 1 54.14 50.48 17.60
CA MET A 1 55.53 50.38 18.14
C MET A 1 55.42 50.18 19.65
N LEU A 2 56.18 49.23 20.23
CA LEU A 2 56.13 48.71 21.62
C LEU A 2 54.94 47.76 21.93
N CYS A 3 54.97 46.71 22.75
CA CYS A 3 56.03 45.94 23.47
C CYS A 3 55.42 44.63 24.03
N TRP A 4 56.27 43.63 24.27
CA TRP A 4 56.30 42.47 25.22
C TRP A 4 55.06 41.80 25.89
N ALA A 5 55.13 40.46 25.87
CA ALA A 5 54.59 39.31 26.66
C ALA A 5 53.73 39.47 27.94
N VAL A 6 52.80 38.51 28.16
CA VAL A 6 52.66 37.56 29.32
C VAL A 6 51.39 36.68 29.17
N VAL A 7 51.44 35.49 29.77
CA VAL A 7 50.56 34.31 29.70
C VAL A 7 49.35 34.33 30.67
N ALA A 8 48.33 33.53 30.31
CA ALA A 8 47.27 32.86 31.11
C ALA A 8 45.94 33.57 31.41
N GLY A 9 44.86 32.85 31.08
CA GLY A 9 43.49 33.07 31.58
C GLY A 9 42.39 32.53 30.65
N LEU A 10 42.16 31.20 30.65
CA LEU A 10 40.84 30.63 30.30
C LEU A 10 39.87 30.95 31.47
N PRO A 11 38.56 31.17 31.24
CA PRO A 11 37.68 30.05 30.88
C PRO A 11 36.52 30.35 29.90
N THR A 12 36.14 29.28 29.19
CA THR A 12 34.77 28.81 28.82
C THR A 12 33.70 29.84 28.42
N SER A 13 32.93 29.71 27.34
CA SER A 13 32.66 28.64 26.38
C SER A 13 31.86 29.28 25.26
N ARG A 14 32.19 29.02 23.99
CA ARG A 14 31.30 29.12 22.81
C ARG A 14 32.10 28.86 21.53
N ARG A 15 31.53 27.97 20.71
CA ARG A 15 31.58 27.95 19.23
C ARG A 15 32.95 28.01 18.53
N ALA A 16 33.37 26.88 17.99
CA ALA A 16 33.85 26.75 16.60
C ALA A 16 33.95 25.23 16.29
N ARG A 17 33.10 24.70 15.41
CA ARG A 17 33.44 24.43 14.01
C ARG A 17 34.79 23.71 13.87
N THR A 18 34.73 22.41 13.65
CA THR A 18 35.60 21.76 12.67
C THR A 18 34.70 20.89 11.80
N LEU A 19 34.43 21.41 10.60
CA LEU A 19 33.91 20.66 9.48
C LEU A 19 34.85 19.47 9.23
N LEU A 20 34.35 18.24 9.32
CA LEU A 20 34.77 17.22 8.38
C LEU A 20 33.65 17.06 7.36
N MET A 21 33.89 17.65 6.19
CA MET A 21 33.18 17.38 4.95
C MET A 21 33.42 15.91 4.58
N GLY A 22 32.45 15.05 4.85
CA GLY A 22 32.19 13.83 4.09
C GLY A 22 30.99 14.12 3.18
N PRO A 23 30.97 13.63 1.92
CA PRO A 23 29.92 13.99 0.98
C PRO A 23 28.58 13.50 1.54
N LEU A 24 27.68 14.44 1.81
CA LEU A 24 26.26 14.19 1.96
C LEU A 24 25.81 13.65 0.60
N VAL A 25 25.70 12.33 0.49
CA VAL A 25 24.96 11.71 -0.60
C VAL A 25 23.51 12.14 -0.37
N LEU A 26 23.12 13.22 -1.07
CA LEU A 26 21.73 13.52 -1.37
C LEU A 26 21.19 12.29 -2.10
N LEU A 27 20.61 11.36 -1.35
CA LEU A 27 19.54 10.54 -1.88
C LEU A 27 18.39 11.52 -2.13
N PHE A 28 18.41 12.12 -3.31
CA PHE A 28 17.18 12.53 -3.95
C PHE A 28 16.33 11.27 -4.05
N ALA A 29 15.37 11.12 -3.14
CA ALA A 29 14.18 10.35 -3.44
C ALA A 29 13.50 11.11 -4.58
N SER A 30 13.86 10.72 -5.80
CA SER A 30 13.19 11.13 -7.02
C SER A 30 11.81 10.50 -6.99
N CYS A 31 10.79 11.25 -6.59
CA CYS A 31 9.46 11.02 -7.13
C CYS A 31 9.49 11.57 -8.56
N GLU A 32 9.90 10.72 -9.50
CA GLU A 32 9.27 10.75 -10.81
C GLU A 32 7.77 10.59 -10.56
N GLY A 33 6.95 11.44 -11.18
CA GLY A 33 5.52 11.21 -11.20
C GLY A 33 5.27 9.80 -11.72
N ARG A 34 4.54 8.98 -10.95
CA ARG A 34 3.81 7.91 -11.60
C ARG A 34 2.78 8.60 -12.51
N THR A 35 3.08 8.67 -13.80
CA THR A 35 2.17 7.99 -14.72
C THR A 35 1.97 6.59 -14.14
N LEU A 36 0.76 6.01 -14.21
CA LEU A 36 0.68 4.54 -14.30
C LEU A 36 1.89 4.11 -15.15
N PRO A 37 2.79 3.23 -14.67
CA PRO A 37 3.85 2.78 -15.54
C PRO A 37 3.13 2.32 -16.83
N PRO A 38 3.52 2.77 -18.04
CA PRO A 38 3.20 1.93 -19.17
C PRO A 38 3.78 0.58 -18.79
N GLN A 39 2.94 -0.44 -18.82
CA GLN A 39 3.29 -1.84 -18.80
C GLN A 39 4.80 -2.09 -18.96
N ASP A 40 5.48 -2.16 -17.83
CA ASP A 40 6.72 -2.92 -17.70
C ASP A 40 6.42 -3.95 -16.59
N ASP A 41 5.33 -4.70 -16.76
CA ASP A 41 5.50 -6.02 -17.33
C ASP A 41 6.90 -6.59 -17.06
N GLY A 42 7.11 -7.02 -15.81
CA GLY A 42 7.98 -8.18 -15.56
C GLY A 42 7.61 -9.39 -16.44
N ILE A 43 6.47 -9.31 -17.15
CA ILE A 43 6.06 -10.14 -18.26
C ILE A 43 5.26 -9.27 -19.26
N GLY A 44 5.85 -8.99 -20.43
CA GLY A 44 5.26 -8.19 -21.52
C GLY A 44 3.94 -8.76 -22.04
N PHE A 45 2.81 -8.13 -21.73
CA PHE A 45 1.51 -8.39 -22.32
C PHE A 45 0.86 -7.07 -22.74
N GLY A 46 1.21 -6.65 -23.96
CA GLY A 46 0.78 -5.40 -24.59
C GLY A 46 -0.73 -5.11 -24.48
N GLU A 47 -1.02 -3.94 -23.95
CA GLU A 47 -2.28 -3.22 -24.08
C GLU A 47 -2.50 -2.82 -25.55
N ASP A 48 -3.27 -3.62 -26.30
CA ASP A 48 -3.88 -3.17 -27.55
C ASP A 48 -5.35 -2.80 -27.31
N GLU A 49 -5.62 -1.52 -27.55
CA GLU A 49 -6.91 -0.88 -27.55
C GLU A 49 -7.90 -1.60 -28.50
N LEU A 50 -9.08 -1.95 -27.99
CA LEU A 50 -10.24 -2.29 -28.81
C LEU A 50 -10.76 -1.01 -29.50
N GLY A 51 -10.12 -0.66 -30.62
CA GLY A 51 -10.57 0.38 -31.53
C GLY A 51 -11.54 -0.17 -32.57
N ASP A 52 -12.79 0.27 -32.47
CA ASP A 52 -13.82 0.14 -33.50
C ASP A 52 -13.33 0.69 -34.86
N GLY A 53 -13.51 -0.08 -35.93
CA GLY A 53 -13.16 0.33 -37.29
C GLY A 53 -13.91 -0.47 -38.36
N ASP A 54 -15.00 0.13 -38.85
CA ASP A 54 -15.77 -0.30 -40.02
C ASP A 54 -14.90 -0.60 -41.26
N GLY A 55 -15.13 -1.75 -41.89
CA GLY A 55 -14.53 -2.14 -43.17
C GLY A 55 -15.32 -3.25 -43.87
N ASP A 56 -16.08 -2.83 -44.89
CA ASP A 56 -16.96 -3.60 -45.79
C ASP A 56 -16.28 -4.84 -46.46
N PRO A 57 -17.05 -5.86 -46.91
CA PRO A 57 -16.55 -7.14 -47.38
C PRO A 57 -16.21 -7.10 -48.87
N ASP A 58 -15.12 -7.75 -49.27
CA ASP A 58 -14.97 -8.16 -50.67
C ASP A 58 -14.40 -9.58 -50.81
N SER A 59 -15.01 -10.22 -51.81
CA SER A 59 -14.95 -11.56 -52.34
C SER A 59 -13.56 -12.03 -52.82
N GLY A 60 -13.37 -13.35 -52.78
CA GLY A 60 -12.23 -13.99 -53.44
C GLY A 60 -12.17 -15.50 -53.22
N ASP A 61 -12.89 -16.24 -54.07
CA ASP A 61 -12.83 -17.70 -54.22
C ASP A 61 -11.40 -18.22 -54.46
N GLY A 62 -11.11 -19.42 -53.94
CA GLY A 62 -9.86 -20.13 -54.21
C GLY A 62 -9.87 -21.56 -53.68
N ASP A 63 -10.52 -22.45 -54.42
CA ASP A 63 -10.52 -23.90 -54.25
C ASP A 63 -9.10 -24.51 -54.29
N GLY A 64 -8.82 -25.43 -53.37
CA GLY A 64 -7.66 -26.31 -53.38
C GLY A 64 -7.87 -27.51 -52.46
N GLU A 65 -8.13 -28.67 -53.06
CA GLU A 65 -8.53 -29.96 -52.47
C GLU A 65 -7.56 -30.54 -51.40
N PRO A 66 -8.05 -31.48 -50.56
CA PRO A 66 -7.29 -32.10 -49.49
C PRO A 66 -6.53 -33.34 -49.98
N ASP A 67 -5.24 -33.45 -49.64
CA ASP A 67 -4.48 -34.68 -49.84
C ASP A 67 -4.38 -35.50 -48.54
N SER A 68 -4.60 -36.78 -48.77
CA SER A 68 -4.75 -37.97 -47.93
C SER A 68 -3.57 -38.36 -47.04
N ASP A 69 -3.93 -39.03 -45.94
CA ASP A 69 -3.32 -40.23 -45.35
C ASP A 69 -1.80 -40.22 -45.09
N ASP A 70 -1.42 -39.97 -43.83
CA ASP A 70 -0.25 -40.62 -43.21
C ASP A 70 -0.65 -41.22 -41.85
N ASP A 71 -0.97 -42.51 -41.88
CA ASP A 71 -1.05 -43.40 -40.73
C ASP A 71 0.37 -43.61 -40.16
N GLY A 72 0.86 -42.60 -39.46
CA GLY A 72 2.13 -42.60 -38.75
C GLY A 72 1.93 -42.75 -37.25
N ASN A 73 1.66 -44.00 -36.80
CA ASN A 73 1.88 -44.53 -35.46
C ASN A 73 2.48 -43.53 -34.44
N ILE A 74 1.63 -42.75 -33.77
CA ILE A 74 2.03 -42.01 -32.56
C ILE A 74 2.24 -43.06 -31.49
N VAL A 75 3.49 -43.51 -31.41
CA VAL A 75 4.02 -44.13 -30.20
C VAL A 75 3.69 -43.17 -29.08
N ASP A 76 2.88 -43.64 -28.15
CA ASP A 76 2.72 -43.12 -26.79
C ASP A 76 4.11 -42.73 -26.26
N THR A 77 4.51 -41.48 -26.51
CA THR A 77 5.62 -40.85 -25.82
C THR A 77 5.06 -40.55 -24.45
N GLY A 78 5.05 -41.59 -23.61
CA GLY A 78 4.48 -41.54 -22.28
C GLY A 78 4.80 -40.20 -21.66
N SER A 79 3.76 -39.50 -21.22
CA SER A 79 3.86 -38.20 -20.56
C SER A 79 5.10 -38.23 -19.70
N ALA A 80 6.06 -37.34 -20.01
CA ALA A 80 7.22 -37.17 -19.17
C ALA A 80 6.70 -37.10 -17.73
N PRO A 81 7.25 -37.90 -16.80
CA PRO A 81 6.74 -37.92 -15.44
C PRO A 81 6.77 -36.49 -14.94
N CYS A 82 5.59 -36.00 -14.53
CA CYS A 82 5.43 -34.64 -14.09
C CYS A 82 6.45 -34.35 -12.97
N VAL A 83 7.04 -33.16 -13.01
CA VAL A 83 8.15 -32.78 -12.13
C VAL A 83 7.57 -32.05 -10.92
N SER A 84 7.66 -32.66 -9.74
CA SER A 84 7.05 -32.10 -8.52
C SER A 84 7.75 -30.84 -8.00
N VAL A 85 9.00 -30.58 -8.41
CA VAL A 85 9.77 -29.40 -8.03
C VAL A 85 10.28 -28.69 -9.27
N VAL A 86 9.82 -27.46 -9.50
CA VAL A 86 10.19 -26.64 -10.67
C VAL A 86 10.92 -25.37 -10.25
N SER A 87 11.66 -24.74 -11.17
CA SER A 87 12.30 -23.45 -10.92
C SER A 87 11.24 -22.37 -10.79
N ASP A 88 10.59 -22.05 -11.90
CA ASP A 88 9.51 -21.08 -12.01
C ASP A 88 8.35 -21.75 -12.72
N LEU A 89 7.13 -21.28 -12.48
CA LEU A 89 5.92 -21.83 -13.07
C LEU A 89 5.03 -20.72 -13.62
N MET A 90 4.56 -20.89 -14.85
CA MET A 90 3.59 -19.99 -15.46
C MET A 90 2.33 -20.76 -15.83
N ILE A 91 1.19 -20.27 -15.37
CA ILE A 91 -0.16 -20.74 -15.70
C ILE A 91 -0.79 -19.68 -16.61
N SER A 92 -1.12 -20.09 -17.82
CA SER A 92 -1.77 -19.29 -18.87
C SER A 92 -2.94 -20.05 -19.48
N ASP A 93 -3.68 -19.40 -20.40
CA ASP A 93 -4.80 -20.04 -21.14
C ASP A 93 -4.36 -21.33 -21.89
N ASP A 94 -3.07 -21.50 -22.20
CA ASP A 94 -2.52 -22.68 -22.89
C ASP A 94 -2.05 -23.80 -21.93
N THR A 95 -2.09 -23.57 -20.62
CA THR A 95 -1.57 -24.54 -19.64
C THR A 95 -2.52 -25.71 -19.48
N ALA A 96 -2.10 -26.90 -19.93
CA ALA A 96 -2.88 -28.12 -19.71
C ALA A 96 -2.87 -28.51 -18.22
N PRO A 97 -4.03 -28.71 -17.55
CA PRO A 97 -4.09 -29.06 -16.13
C PRO A 97 -3.19 -30.22 -15.72
N GLN A 98 -3.13 -31.29 -16.53
CA GLN A 98 -2.31 -32.48 -16.21
C GLN A 98 -0.78 -32.24 -16.34
N SER A 99 -0.36 -31.09 -16.88
CA SER A 99 1.06 -30.76 -16.99
C SER A 99 1.65 -30.20 -15.68
N VAL A 100 0.79 -29.74 -14.77
CA VAL A 100 1.18 -29.09 -13.51
C VAL A 100 0.51 -29.73 -12.28
N ASP A 101 -0.40 -30.69 -12.46
CA ASP A 101 -1.16 -31.31 -11.37
C ASP A 101 -0.32 -32.01 -10.30
N CYS A 102 0.93 -32.36 -10.60
CA CYS A 102 1.86 -32.97 -9.65
C CYS A 102 2.80 -31.99 -8.96
N VAL A 103 2.79 -30.70 -9.36
CA VAL A 103 3.75 -29.73 -8.83
C VAL A 103 3.44 -29.49 -7.37
N GLU A 104 4.42 -29.76 -6.51
CA GLU A 104 4.33 -29.55 -5.06
C GLU A 104 5.16 -28.33 -4.63
N GLN A 105 6.20 -27.97 -5.40
CA GLN A 105 7.09 -26.86 -5.07
C GLN A 105 7.55 -26.08 -6.31
N VAL A 106 7.51 -24.76 -6.21
CA VAL A 106 8.15 -23.81 -7.13
C VAL A 106 9.29 -23.14 -6.36
N LEU A 107 10.53 -23.21 -6.86
CA LEU A 107 11.69 -22.66 -6.14
C LEU A 107 11.79 -21.13 -6.23
N GLY A 108 11.33 -20.58 -7.35
CA GLY A 108 11.25 -19.15 -7.65
C GLY A 108 9.79 -18.71 -7.70
N ASP A 109 9.40 -18.08 -8.80
CA ASP A 109 8.10 -17.40 -8.91
C ASP A 109 7.04 -18.28 -9.59
N LEU A 110 5.80 -18.12 -9.14
CA LEU A 110 4.60 -18.67 -9.77
C LEU A 110 3.78 -17.52 -10.36
N THR A 111 3.63 -17.49 -11.67
CA THR A 111 2.73 -16.58 -12.37
C THR A 111 1.45 -17.31 -12.77
N ILE A 112 0.30 -16.77 -12.41
CA ILE A 112 -1.03 -17.21 -12.81
C ILE A 112 -1.72 -16.05 -13.54
N GLY A 113 -1.79 -16.14 -14.86
CA GLY A 113 -2.39 -15.15 -15.74
C GLY A 113 -1.40 -14.20 -16.42
N PRO A 114 -1.90 -13.27 -17.26
CA PRO A 114 -3.32 -12.99 -17.52
C PRO A 114 -4.03 -14.12 -18.28
N THR A 115 -5.28 -14.39 -17.93
CA THR A 115 -6.13 -15.39 -18.59
C THR A 115 -7.55 -14.89 -18.77
N THR A 116 -8.22 -15.39 -19.81
CA THR A 116 -9.63 -15.06 -20.07
C THR A 116 -10.60 -16.15 -19.63
N GLN A 117 -10.13 -17.40 -19.52
CA GLN A 117 -10.97 -18.57 -19.29
C GLN A 117 -10.66 -19.34 -17.99
N LEU A 118 -9.63 -18.95 -17.23
CA LEU A 118 -9.30 -19.60 -15.97
C LEU A 118 -10.37 -19.27 -14.92
N ILE A 119 -11.09 -20.30 -14.47
CA ILE A 119 -12.18 -20.17 -13.48
C ILE A 119 -11.80 -20.83 -12.14
N SER A 120 -10.85 -21.78 -12.14
CA SER A 120 -10.44 -22.55 -10.96
C SER A 120 -8.93 -22.83 -11.01
N LEU A 121 -8.32 -22.96 -9.83
CA LEU A 121 -6.91 -23.32 -9.66
C LEU A 121 -6.74 -24.79 -9.24
N ASP A 122 -7.74 -25.66 -9.40
CA ASP A 122 -7.71 -27.08 -8.97
C ASP A 122 -6.47 -27.84 -9.48
N MET A 123 -5.92 -27.42 -10.62
CA MET A 123 -4.67 -27.95 -11.17
C MET A 123 -3.44 -27.73 -10.27
N LEU A 124 -3.54 -26.86 -9.28
CA LEU A 124 -2.51 -26.55 -8.29
C LEU A 124 -2.78 -27.19 -6.93
N ALA A 125 -3.77 -28.09 -6.81
CA ALA A 125 -4.21 -28.66 -5.53
C ALA A 125 -3.12 -29.42 -4.73
N ASN A 126 -1.97 -29.72 -5.34
CA ASN A 126 -0.82 -30.35 -4.67
C ASN A 126 0.30 -29.36 -4.32
N LEU A 127 0.21 -28.09 -4.74
CA LEU A 127 1.21 -27.06 -4.49
C LEU A 127 1.26 -26.72 -3.01
N ARG A 128 2.45 -26.82 -2.42
CA ARG A 128 2.72 -26.56 -1.00
C ARG A 128 3.62 -25.37 -0.76
N GLU A 129 4.56 -25.12 -1.67
CA GLU A 129 5.58 -24.09 -1.46
C GLU A 129 5.91 -23.36 -2.75
N VAL A 130 5.96 -22.03 -2.66
CA VAL A 130 6.55 -21.15 -3.66
C VAL A 130 7.64 -20.36 -2.95
N GLY A 131 8.89 -20.55 -3.39
CA GLY A 131 10.06 -19.93 -2.77
C GLY A 131 10.18 -18.44 -3.03
N GLY A 132 9.50 -17.92 -4.05
CA GLY A 132 9.43 -16.50 -4.39
C GLY A 132 8.01 -15.94 -4.31
N THR A 133 7.62 -15.22 -5.36
CA THR A 133 6.34 -14.52 -5.44
C THR A 133 5.29 -15.36 -6.16
N ILE A 134 4.06 -15.36 -5.65
CA ILE A 134 2.88 -15.78 -6.41
C ILE A 134 2.21 -14.54 -6.99
N TYR A 135 2.16 -14.45 -8.31
CA TYR A 135 1.39 -13.46 -9.04
C TYR A 135 0.09 -14.08 -9.54
N VAL A 136 -1.03 -13.82 -8.88
CA VAL A 136 -2.38 -14.13 -9.40
C VAL A 136 -2.90 -12.88 -10.07
N SER A 137 -2.67 -12.73 -11.38
CA SER A 137 -3.01 -11.48 -12.05
C SER A 137 -3.68 -11.57 -13.41
N GLY A 138 -4.68 -10.71 -13.61
CA GLY A 138 -5.37 -10.56 -14.90
C GLY A 138 -6.23 -11.77 -15.25
N ASN A 139 -6.80 -12.47 -14.25
CA ASN A 139 -7.69 -13.62 -14.46
C ASN A 139 -9.15 -13.18 -14.31
N PHE A 140 -9.71 -12.59 -15.37
CA PHE A 140 -11.03 -11.95 -15.30
C PHE A 140 -12.18 -12.91 -14.96
N SER A 141 -12.04 -14.21 -15.25
CA SER A 141 -13.06 -15.23 -14.97
C SER A 141 -12.84 -15.97 -13.64
N LEU A 142 -11.74 -15.71 -12.92
CA LEU A 142 -11.40 -16.40 -11.69
C LEU A 142 -12.29 -15.89 -10.54
N THR A 143 -13.02 -16.80 -9.90
CA THR A 143 -13.97 -16.46 -8.83
C THR A 143 -13.49 -16.83 -7.44
N SER A 144 -12.41 -17.61 -7.34
CA SER A 144 -11.93 -18.21 -6.09
C SER A 144 -10.45 -18.60 -6.22
N LEU A 145 -9.73 -18.68 -5.09
CA LEU A 145 -8.38 -19.23 -5.01
C LEU A 145 -8.37 -20.71 -4.58
N GLU A 146 -9.53 -21.38 -4.53
CA GLU A 146 -9.65 -22.84 -4.42
C GLU A 146 -8.75 -23.53 -5.46
N GLY A 147 -8.04 -24.54 -5.01
CA GLY A 147 -6.85 -25.11 -5.65
C GLY A 147 -5.53 -24.74 -4.96
N LEU A 148 -5.48 -23.70 -4.11
CA LEU A 148 -4.29 -23.34 -3.32
C LEU A 148 -4.38 -23.81 -1.85
N GLU A 149 -5.31 -24.67 -1.50
CA GLU A 149 -5.63 -25.02 -0.10
C GLU A 149 -4.51 -25.79 0.61
N GLN A 150 -3.51 -26.30 -0.13
CA GLN A 150 -2.34 -26.96 0.43
C GLN A 150 -1.11 -26.05 0.46
N LEU A 151 -1.21 -24.80 -0.01
CA LEU A 151 -0.10 -23.85 -0.02
C LEU A 151 0.23 -23.43 1.41
N GLU A 152 1.42 -23.82 1.87
CA GLU A 152 1.93 -23.57 3.21
C GLU A 152 2.92 -22.40 3.24
N ARG A 153 3.64 -22.14 2.15
CA ARG A 153 4.70 -21.11 2.11
C ARG A 153 4.73 -20.35 0.79
N VAL A 154 4.78 -19.03 0.92
CA VAL A 154 5.08 -18.06 -0.14
C VAL A 154 5.88 -16.91 0.47
N ASP A 155 6.79 -16.26 -0.26
CA ASP A 155 7.45 -15.07 0.25
C ASP A 155 6.55 -13.83 0.05
N TRP A 156 6.01 -13.65 -1.16
CA TRP A 156 5.06 -12.57 -1.49
C TRP A 156 3.84 -13.11 -2.23
N LEU A 157 2.65 -12.82 -1.68
CA LEU A 157 1.38 -13.05 -2.35
C LEU A 157 0.89 -11.77 -3.04
N HIS A 158 0.75 -11.80 -4.36
CA HIS A 158 0.29 -10.67 -5.16
C HIS A 158 -0.98 -11.06 -5.95
N VAL A 159 -2.15 -10.61 -5.48
CA VAL A 159 -3.46 -10.88 -6.08
C VAL A 159 -4.01 -9.61 -6.72
N ARG A 160 -3.99 -9.54 -8.06
CA ARG A 160 -4.27 -8.29 -8.76
C ARG A 160 -5.07 -8.41 -10.06
N ARG A 161 -6.06 -7.53 -10.30
CA ARG A 161 -6.84 -7.54 -11.57
C ARG A 161 -7.58 -8.87 -11.79
N ASN A 162 -8.20 -9.42 -10.75
CA ASN A 162 -9.11 -10.56 -10.84
C ASN A 162 -10.53 -10.07 -10.54
N ASP A 163 -11.18 -9.47 -11.54
CA ASP A 163 -12.40 -8.68 -11.37
C ASP A 163 -13.59 -9.44 -10.77
N ASN A 164 -13.61 -10.78 -10.87
CA ASN A 164 -14.66 -11.63 -10.31
C ASN A 164 -14.28 -12.32 -8.99
N LEU A 165 -13.07 -12.10 -8.47
CA LEU A 165 -12.63 -12.66 -7.20
C LEU A 165 -13.24 -11.87 -6.04
N GLY A 166 -14.04 -12.55 -5.21
CA GLY A 166 -14.82 -11.92 -4.14
C GLY A 166 -14.16 -11.91 -2.77
N ASP A 167 -13.26 -12.86 -2.52
CA ASP A 167 -12.54 -13.08 -1.27
C ASP A 167 -11.23 -13.86 -1.53
N LEU A 168 -10.56 -14.29 -0.46
CA LEU A 168 -9.26 -14.99 -0.49
C LEU A 168 -9.37 -16.46 -0.05
N HIS A 169 -10.58 -17.04 -0.05
CA HIS A 169 -10.75 -18.44 0.30
C HIS A 169 -9.92 -19.34 -0.63
N GLY A 170 -9.32 -20.37 -0.05
CA GLY A 170 -8.30 -21.21 -0.68
C GLY A 170 -6.89 -20.99 -0.14
N LEU A 171 -6.65 -19.99 0.70
CA LEU A 171 -5.34 -19.69 1.29
C LEU A 171 -5.20 -20.07 2.77
N GLU A 172 -6.14 -20.85 3.31
CA GLU A 172 -6.26 -21.11 4.75
C GLU A 172 -5.09 -21.90 5.36
N SER A 173 -4.30 -22.57 4.53
CA SER A 173 -3.14 -23.36 4.97
C SER A 173 -1.82 -22.57 4.99
N LEU A 174 -1.82 -21.30 4.58
CA LEU A 174 -0.60 -20.49 4.56
C LEU A 174 0.00 -20.38 5.96
N ALA A 175 1.21 -20.92 6.14
CA ALA A 175 1.96 -20.85 7.39
C ALA A 175 2.95 -19.68 7.39
N THR A 176 3.50 -19.32 6.22
CA THR A 176 4.42 -18.17 6.09
C THR A 176 4.13 -17.37 4.83
N VAL A 177 4.02 -16.06 5.00
CA VAL A 177 3.96 -15.02 3.96
C VAL A 177 4.56 -13.74 4.51
N ASP A 178 5.48 -13.12 3.78
CA ASP A 178 6.15 -11.89 4.23
C ASP A 178 5.41 -10.63 3.74
N HIS A 179 4.85 -10.67 2.53
CA HIS A 179 4.15 -9.54 1.92
C HIS A 179 2.83 -10.00 1.29
N ILE A 180 1.77 -9.23 1.50
CA ILE A 180 0.45 -9.47 0.91
C ILE A 180 0.04 -8.19 0.16
N THR A 181 -0.17 -8.31 -1.14
CA THR A 181 -0.72 -7.24 -1.99
C THR A 181 -2.00 -7.72 -2.63
N ILE A 182 -3.10 -7.01 -2.36
CA ILE A 182 -4.43 -7.28 -2.92
C ILE A 182 -4.89 -6.01 -3.60
N SER A 183 -4.84 -5.98 -4.93
CA SER A 183 -5.18 -4.76 -5.64
C SER A 183 -5.98 -4.90 -6.92
N LYS A 184 -6.80 -3.90 -7.25
CA LYS A 184 -7.57 -3.87 -8.51
C LYS A 184 -8.44 -5.12 -8.70
N ASN A 185 -9.00 -5.70 -7.64
CA ASN A 185 -9.94 -6.81 -7.75
C ASN A 185 -11.34 -6.22 -7.58
N ALA A 186 -11.96 -5.79 -8.69
CA ALA A 186 -13.21 -5.01 -8.65
C ALA A 186 -14.36 -5.73 -7.93
N GLY A 187 -14.41 -7.07 -7.97
CA GLY A 187 -15.41 -7.89 -7.31
C GLY A 187 -15.13 -8.21 -5.83
N MET A 188 -13.99 -7.78 -5.29
CA MET A 188 -13.58 -8.08 -3.92
C MET A 188 -14.53 -7.40 -2.94
N THR A 189 -15.12 -8.20 -2.04
CA THR A 189 -16.07 -7.72 -1.02
C THR A 189 -15.68 -8.14 0.40
N SER A 190 -14.68 -9.01 0.55
CA SER A 190 -14.16 -9.43 1.85
C SER A 190 -12.69 -9.83 1.72
N LEU A 191 -11.92 -9.72 2.81
CA LEU A 191 -10.54 -10.21 2.89
C LEU A 191 -10.45 -11.59 3.59
N ALA A 192 -11.58 -12.28 3.75
CA ALA A 192 -11.64 -13.60 4.38
C ALA A 192 -10.88 -14.67 3.57
N GLY A 193 -10.27 -15.62 4.28
CA GLY A 193 -9.51 -16.74 3.69
C GLY A 193 -8.03 -16.77 4.10
N LEU A 194 -7.52 -15.68 4.67
CA LEU A 194 -6.18 -15.66 5.29
C LEU A 194 -6.19 -16.31 6.69
N PRO A 195 -5.12 -17.03 7.07
CA PRO A 195 -5.02 -17.67 8.38
C PRO A 195 -4.56 -16.74 9.52
N ASP A 196 -4.85 -17.13 10.76
CA ASP A 196 -4.58 -16.36 11.99
C ASP A 196 -3.17 -16.54 12.60
N HIS A 197 -2.29 -17.26 11.93
CA HIS A 197 -0.96 -17.56 12.45
C HIS A 197 0.18 -17.02 11.58
N ILE A 198 -0.15 -16.34 10.48
CA ILE A 198 0.84 -15.63 9.65
C ILE A 198 1.24 -14.31 10.30
N ALA A 199 2.44 -13.84 9.96
CA ALA A 199 3.03 -12.61 10.48
C ALA A 199 3.63 -11.80 9.32
N PRO A 200 2.81 -11.27 8.41
CA PRO A 200 3.30 -10.48 7.29
C PRO A 200 4.01 -9.22 7.79
N THR A 201 5.04 -8.81 7.05
CA THR A 201 5.75 -7.55 7.27
C THR A 201 5.11 -6.40 6.50
N ALA A 202 4.31 -6.70 5.46
CA ALA A 202 3.54 -5.70 4.72
C ALA A 202 2.17 -6.25 4.29
N LEU A 203 1.15 -5.39 4.40
CA LEU A 203 -0.20 -5.58 3.87
C LEU A 203 -0.58 -4.36 3.03
N GLU A 204 -0.85 -4.58 1.76
CA GLU A 204 -1.34 -3.57 0.82
C GLU A 204 -2.73 -3.99 0.31
N VAL A 205 -3.72 -3.14 0.51
CA VAL A 205 -5.09 -3.29 0.01
C VAL A 205 -5.44 -2.06 -0.80
N ALA A 206 -5.39 -2.16 -2.13
CA ALA A 206 -5.48 -0.99 -3.00
C ALA A 206 -6.48 -1.16 -4.17
N ASP A 207 -7.19 -0.12 -4.57
CA ASP A 207 -8.08 -0.15 -5.76
C ASP A 207 -9.13 -1.30 -5.74
N ASN A 208 -9.63 -1.73 -4.57
CA ASN A 208 -10.70 -2.73 -4.48
C ASN A 208 -12.06 -2.03 -4.30
N ASP A 209 -12.60 -1.50 -5.39
CA ASP A 209 -13.73 -0.54 -5.38
C ASP A 209 -15.01 -1.01 -4.68
N LEU A 210 -15.27 -2.31 -4.58
CA LEU A 210 -16.45 -2.87 -3.91
C LEU A 210 -16.21 -3.32 -2.47
N LEU A 211 -14.99 -3.19 -1.95
CA LEU A 211 -14.64 -3.61 -0.59
C LEU A 211 -15.23 -2.60 0.43
N PRO A 212 -16.23 -2.99 1.26
CA PRO A 212 -16.88 -2.06 2.16
C PRO A 212 -16.16 -1.91 3.51
N SER A 213 -15.45 -2.95 3.92
CA SER A 213 -14.70 -3.01 5.18
C SER A 213 -13.46 -3.87 5.03
N LEU A 214 -12.53 -3.78 6.00
CA LEU A 214 -11.39 -4.69 6.11
C LEU A 214 -11.73 -6.00 6.85
N ASP A 215 -13.01 -6.29 7.06
CA ASP A 215 -13.47 -7.51 7.71
C ASP A 215 -12.96 -8.77 6.99
N GLY A 216 -12.63 -9.79 7.78
CA GLY A 216 -12.05 -11.03 7.31
C GLY A 216 -10.53 -11.07 7.39
N LEU A 217 -9.86 -9.93 7.66
CA LEU A 217 -8.47 -9.95 8.10
C LEU A 217 -8.37 -10.72 9.42
N PRO A 218 -7.45 -11.70 9.52
CA PRO A 218 -7.29 -12.49 10.72
C PRO A 218 -6.36 -11.78 11.72
N LEU A 219 -6.32 -12.27 12.96
CA LEU A 219 -5.36 -11.81 13.97
C LEU A 219 -3.94 -12.22 13.54
N PHE A 220 -3.13 -11.29 13.02
CA PHE A 220 -1.77 -11.61 12.62
C PHE A 220 -0.87 -11.84 13.84
N SER A 221 0.01 -12.84 13.71
CA SER A 221 1.06 -13.10 14.69
C SER A 221 2.13 -12.02 14.66
N LEU A 222 2.82 -11.82 15.80
CA LEU A 222 3.88 -10.82 15.90
C LEU A 222 5.10 -11.24 15.05
N PRO A 223 5.65 -10.35 14.20
CA PRO A 223 6.84 -10.66 13.42
C PRO A 223 8.05 -10.91 14.33
N THR A 224 8.79 -11.99 14.08
CA THR A 224 9.96 -12.39 14.88
C THR A 224 11.12 -11.38 14.81
N THR A 225 11.16 -10.56 13.76
CA THR A 225 12.18 -9.54 13.51
C THR A 225 12.00 -8.29 14.36
N GLY A 226 10.82 -8.09 14.96
CA GLY A 226 10.49 -6.90 15.77
C GLY A 226 10.30 -5.63 14.93
N ASN A 227 10.28 -5.73 13.61
CA ASN A 227 9.97 -4.62 12.71
C ASN A 227 8.47 -4.32 12.75
N ALA A 228 8.12 -3.06 12.48
CA ALA A 228 6.72 -2.68 12.31
C ALA A 228 6.14 -3.31 11.04
N ILE A 229 4.87 -3.72 11.09
CA ILE A 229 4.11 -4.08 9.88
C ILE A 229 3.79 -2.79 9.11
N ALA A 230 4.04 -2.79 7.80
CA ALA A 230 3.55 -1.73 6.91
C ALA A 230 2.13 -2.06 6.45
N ILE A 231 1.18 -1.17 6.70
CA ILE A 231 -0.23 -1.31 6.32
C ILE A 231 -0.56 -0.15 5.39
N GLU A 232 -0.89 -0.47 4.14
CA GLU A 232 -1.22 0.48 3.09
C GLU A 232 -2.63 0.18 2.59
N ILE A 233 -3.54 1.14 2.75
CA ILE A 233 -4.95 1.04 2.35
C ILE A 233 -5.26 2.21 1.43
N GLU A 234 -5.32 1.94 0.13
CA GLU A 234 -5.30 2.99 -0.90
C GLU A 234 -6.47 2.87 -1.86
N ASP A 235 -7.13 3.97 -2.17
CA ASP A 235 -8.10 4.06 -3.27
C ASP A 235 -9.22 2.98 -3.24
N ASN A 236 -9.67 2.55 -2.06
CA ASN A 236 -10.82 1.65 -1.94
C ASN A 236 -12.09 2.50 -1.81
N SER A 237 -12.69 2.82 -2.95
CA SER A 237 -13.73 3.87 -3.04
C SER A 237 -15.02 3.61 -2.23
N SER A 238 -15.34 2.35 -1.93
CA SER A 238 -16.49 1.95 -1.09
C SER A 238 -16.14 1.67 0.37
N LEU A 239 -14.86 1.78 0.76
CA LEU A 239 -14.40 1.45 2.11
C LEU A 239 -14.90 2.48 3.12
N VAL A 240 -15.73 2.03 4.06
CA VAL A 240 -16.32 2.86 5.13
C VAL A 240 -15.86 2.45 6.52
N ASP A 241 -15.23 1.27 6.66
CA ASP A 241 -15.00 0.62 7.95
C ASP A 241 -13.61 -0.05 7.99
N LEU A 242 -12.79 0.33 8.97
CA LEU A 242 -11.43 -0.20 9.16
C LEU A 242 -11.33 -1.27 10.25
N SER A 243 -12.45 -1.74 10.81
CA SER A 243 -12.50 -2.62 11.99
C SER A 243 -11.65 -3.90 11.89
N GLY A 244 -11.41 -4.42 10.68
CA GLY A 244 -10.44 -5.50 10.46
C GLY A 244 -9.03 -5.21 11.01
N LEU A 245 -8.63 -3.94 11.16
CA LEU A 245 -7.34 -3.54 11.73
C LEU A 245 -7.27 -3.68 13.25
N SER A 246 -8.37 -3.44 13.96
CA SER A 246 -8.42 -3.61 15.42
C SER A 246 -8.36 -5.07 15.80
N ASP A 247 -8.81 -5.96 14.92
CA ASP A 247 -8.63 -7.40 15.06
C ASP A 247 -7.25 -7.88 14.61
N CYS A 248 -6.74 -7.42 13.47
CA CYS A 248 -5.51 -7.97 12.90
C CYS A 248 -4.23 -7.57 13.65
N CYS A 249 -4.17 -6.30 14.09
CA CYS A 249 -2.90 -5.61 14.19
C CYS A 249 -2.75 -4.72 15.44
N ALA A 250 -3.79 -4.60 16.26
CA ALA A 250 -3.87 -3.74 17.44
C ALA A 250 -2.64 -3.75 18.38
N SER A 251 -2.06 -4.93 18.61
CA SER A 251 -0.92 -5.08 19.53
C SER A 251 0.45 -4.97 18.85
N GLN A 252 0.47 -4.72 17.54
CA GLN A 252 1.70 -4.67 16.75
C GLN A 252 2.30 -3.27 16.73
N HIS A 253 3.62 -3.19 16.51
CA HIS A 253 4.20 -1.96 15.99
C HIS A 253 3.81 -1.89 14.51
N ALA A 254 3.24 -0.77 14.07
CA ALA A 254 2.77 -0.62 12.69
C ALA A 254 3.08 0.77 12.12
N SER A 255 3.25 0.82 10.80
CA SER A 255 3.17 2.02 9.99
C SER A 255 1.90 1.92 9.15
N VAL A 256 0.96 2.85 9.33
CA VAL A 256 -0.33 2.86 8.66
C VAL A 256 -0.40 4.04 7.69
N LEU A 257 -0.70 3.76 6.43
CA LEU A 257 -1.06 4.70 5.39
C LEU A 257 -2.49 4.40 4.93
N ILE A 258 -3.34 5.42 5.01
CA ILE A 258 -4.71 5.39 4.49
C ILE A 258 -4.79 6.52 3.47
N ASP A 259 -4.88 6.19 2.19
CA ASP A 259 -4.85 7.14 1.08
C ASP A 259 -6.08 7.01 0.17
N GLY A 260 -6.69 8.11 -0.25
CA GLY A 260 -7.71 8.09 -1.31
C GLY A 260 -9.00 7.30 -1.02
N ASN A 261 -9.28 6.91 0.24
CA ASN A 261 -10.49 6.16 0.59
C ASN A 261 -11.68 7.12 0.77
N GLN A 262 -12.34 7.43 -0.35
CA GLN A 262 -13.33 8.52 -0.40
C GLN A 262 -14.59 8.27 0.43
N ALA A 263 -14.98 7.02 0.71
CA ALA A 263 -16.17 6.74 1.52
C ALA A 263 -15.91 6.78 3.04
N LEU A 264 -14.64 6.79 3.45
CA LEU A 264 -14.24 6.76 4.86
C LEU A 264 -14.57 8.09 5.56
N THR A 265 -15.29 8.01 6.68
CA THR A 265 -15.75 9.20 7.44
C THR A 265 -15.09 9.40 8.80
N ASP A 266 -14.55 8.33 9.36
CA ASP A 266 -13.87 8.27 10.66
C ASP A 266 -12.76 7.20 10.58
N LEU A 267 -12.08 6.93 11.70
CA LEU A 267 -11.01 5.95 11.80
C LEU A 267 -11.37 4.80 12.75
N ASP A 268 -12.67 4.55 12.95
CA ASP A 268 -13.13 3.38 13.71
C ASP A 268 -12.51 2.13 13.08
N GLY A 269 -11.87 1.32 13.91
CA GLY A 269 -10.96 0.23 13.55
C GLY A 269 -9.50 0.47 13.91
N LEU A 270 -9.10 1.71 14.25
CA LEU A 270 -7.77 2.00 14.77
C LEU A 270 -7.66 1.95 16.30
N GLU A 271 -8.76 1.72 17.02
CA GLU A 271 -8.81 1.75 18.50
C GLU A 271 -7.94 0.69 19.17
N GLY A 272 -7.51 -0.31 18.40
CA GLY A 272 -6.59 -1.33 18.85
C GLY A 272 -5.16 -0.81 19.07
N PHE A 273 -4.73 0.20 18.31
CA PHE A 273 -3.33 0.66 18.31
C PHE A 273 -3.03 1.60 19.48
N LEU A 274 -2.03 1.22 20.29
CA LEU A 274 -1.49 2.10 21.33
C LEU A 274 -0.30 2.93 20.83
N ARG A 275 0.44 2.42 19.84
CA ARG A 275 1.63 3.06 19.26
C ARG A 275 1.73 2.80 17.77
N LEU A 276 2.15 3.81 17.02
CA LEU A 276 2.46 3.70 15.59
C LEU A 276 3.81 4.34 15.27
N GLU A 277 4.52 3.76 14.31
CA GLU A 277 5.67 4.43 13.69
C GLU A 277 5.17 5.56 12.78
N SER A 278 4.15 5.32 11.97
CA SER A 278 3.49 6.41 11.26
C SER A 278 2.01 6.18 11.14
N LEU A 279 1.25 7.27 11.21
CA LEU A 279 -0.13 7.36 10.75
C LEU A 279 -0.19 8.45 9.68
N ARG A 280 -0.38 8.05 8.43
CA ARG A 280 -0.51 8.95 7.29
C ARG A 280 -1.92 8.84 6.74
N LEU A 281 -2.63 9.97 6.72
CA LEU A 281 -4.00 10.10 6.26
C LEU A 281 -4.00 11.05 5.07
N TYR A 282 -3.98 10.48 3.88
CA TYR A 282 -3.87 11.22 2.63
C TYR A 282 -5.18 11.12 1.85
N ASP A 283 -5.65 12.24 1.29
CA ASP A 283 -6.74 12.29 0.32
C ASP A 283 -8.06 11.56 0.67
N ASN A 284 -8.32 11.32 1.97
CA ASN A 284 -9.57 10.77 2.50
C ASN A 284 -10.61 11.89 2.65
N LEU A 285 -11.11 12.44 1.54
CA LEU A 285 -11.84 13.72 1.51
C LEU A 285 -13.09 13.78 2.40
N ASN A 286 -13.76 12.66 2.64
CA ASN A 286 -14.94 12.59 3.51
C ASN A 286 -14.62 12.30 4.99
N LEU A 287 -13.34 12.11 5.34
CA LEU A 287 -12.90 11.93 6.72
C LEU A 287 -13.25 13.20 7.50
N ALA A 288 -14.23 13.07 8.40
CA ALA A 288 -14.79 14.17 9.17
C ALA A 288 -14.42 14.08 10.66
N SER A 289 -14.09 12.87 11.14
CA SER A 289 -13.74 12.58 12.52
C SER A 289 -12.43 11.80 12.61
N LEU A 290 -11.73 11.93 13.73
CA LEU A 290 -10.62 11.05 14.10
C LEU A 290 -11.04 10.05 15.21
N ASP A 291 -12.35 9.78 15.33
CA ASP A 291 -12.85 8.66 16.15
C ASP A 291 -12.10 7.38 15.75
N GLY A 292 -11.75 6.55 16.73
CA GLY A 292 -10.81 5.43 16.60
C GLY A 292 -9.38 5.72 17.07
N LEU A 293 -8.99 7.00 17.28
CA LEU A 293 -7.67 7.36 17.84
C LEU A 293 -7.63 7.47 19.37
N GLU A 294 -8.71 7.12 20.08
CA GLU A 294 -8.87 7.38 21.52
C GLU A 294 -7.91 6.57 22.40
N ASN A 295 -7.28 5.52 21.85
CA ASN A 295 -6.30 4.71 22.57
C ASN A 295 -4.86 4.94 22.10
N LEU A 296 -4.67 5.73 21.03
CA LEU A 296 -3.36 5.97 20.45
C LEU A 296 -2.58 6.98 21.30
N ILE A 297 -1.45 6.53 21.87
CA ILE A 297 -0.68 7.33 22.84
C ILE A 297 0.58 7.92 22.20
N ASP A 298 1.23 7.18 21.31
CA ASP A 298 2.55 7.51 20.79
C ASP A 298 2.60 7.26 19.28
N VAL A 299 2.96 8.28 18.51
CA VAL A 299 3.10 8.20 17.06
C VAL A 299 4.40 8.87 16.64
N GLN A 300 5.30 8.17 15.95
CA GLN A 300 6.52 8.86 15.48
C GLN A 300 6.19 9.91 14.41
N THR A 301 5.34 9.58 13.44
CA THR A 301 4.87 10.55 12.42
C THR A 301 3.36 10.54 12.30
N LEU A 302 2.72 11.67 12.58
CA LEU A 302 1.31 11.90 12.25
C LEU A 302 1.25 12.88 11.08
N ALA A 303 0.73 12.44 9.95
CA ALA A 303 0.59 13.27 8.75
C ALA A 303 -0.84 13.23 8.22
N VAL A 304 -1.44 14.40 8.03
CA VAL A 304 -2.74 14.56 7.36
C VAL A 304 -2.53 15.52 6.20
N LYS A 305 -2.79 15.06 4.98
CA LYS A 305 -2.52 15.82 3.77
C LYS A 305 -3.59 15.60 2.71
N TYR A 306 -3.93 16.68 2.02
CA TYR A 306 -4.79 16.60 0.83
C TYR A 306 -4.07 17.14 -0.40
N ASP A 307 -4.35 16.55 -1.55
CA ASP A 307 -3.87 17.01 -2.83
C ASP A 307 -4.64 18.26 -3.28
N HIS A 308 -3.95 19.39 -3.22
CA HIS A 308 -4.41 20.68 -3.73
C HIS A 308 -4.64 20.73 -5.25
N CYS A 309 -4.24 19.69 -6.00
CA CYS A 309 -4.40 19.63 -7.45
C CYS A 309 -5.74 19.04 -7.89
N GLN A 310 -6.48 18.38 -6.99
CA GLN A 310 -7.83 17.91 -7.25
C GLN A 310 -8.82 19.09 -7.22
N GLN A 311 -9.37 19.47 -8.37
CA GLN A 311 -10.30 20.58 -8.47
C GLN A 311 -11.59 20.30 -7.70
N ASN A 312 -11.97 21.21 -6.80
CA ASN A 312 -13.16 21.12 -5.95
C ASN A 312 -13.13 20.00 -4.89
N ALA A 313 -11.98 19.36 -4.67
CA ALA A 313 -11.80 18.51 -3.49
C ALA A 313 -11.94 19.39 -2.23
N GLN A 314 -12.83 19.01 -1.33
CA GLN A 314 -13.01 19.65 -0.03
C GLN A 314 -12.88 18.57 1.02
N ALA A 315 -11.85 18.68 1.85
CA ALA A 315 -11.71 17.86 3.05
C ALA A 315 -12.88 18.13 4.00
N SER A 316 -13.28 17.10 4.75
CA SER A 316 -14.37 17.19 5.73
C SER A 316 -13.88 17.38 7.18
N LEU A 317 -12.60 17.13 7.45
CA LEU A 317 -12.01 17.19 8.78
C LEU A 317 -11.95 18.63 9.30
N VAL A 318 -12.60 18.91 10.44
CA VAL A 318 -12.73 20.27 10.98
C VAL A 318 -11.87 20.55 12.22
N ASP A 319 -11.52 19.52 12.98
CA ASP A 319 -10.67 19.59 14.17
C ASP A 319 -10.00 18.22 14.44
N LEU A 320 -9.21 18.13 15.51
CA LEU A 320 -8.55 16.90 15.95
C LEU A 320 -9.01 16.47 17.35
N SER A 321 -10.21 16.86 17.78
CA SER A 321 -10.65 16.78 19.18
C SER A 321 -10.76 15.34 19.73
N GLN A 322 -10.80 14.34 18.85
CA GLN A 322 -10.76 12.92 19.20
C GLN A 322 -9.34 12.42 19.51
N ALA A 323 -8.30 13.14 19.10
CA ALA A 323 -6.90 12.75 19.27
C ALA A 323 -6.29 13.08 20.66
N THR A 324 -7.13 13.31 21.68
CA THR A 324 -6.73 13.74 23.03
C THR A 324 -5.81 12.79 23.79
N SER A 325 -5.75 11.52 23.37
CA SER A 325 -4.90 10.51 23.99
C SER A 325 -3.44 10.56 23.52
N LEU A 326 -3.17 11.29 22.42
CA LEU A 326 -1.81 11.46 21.91
C LEU A 326 -0.96 12.23 22.93
N ALA A 327 -0.03 11.52 23.55
CA ALA A 327 0.91 12.10 24.50
C ALA A 327 2.27 12.43 23.85
N SER A 328 2.60 11.71 22.78
CA SER A 328 3.88 11.82 22.08
C SER A 328 3.65 11.77 20.57
N VAL A 329 4.06 12.84 19.89
CA VAL A 329 4.19 12.89 18.43
C VAL A 329 5.57 13.44 18.14
N ASN A 330 6.37 12.76 17.32
CA ASN A 330 7.71 13.26 16.99
C ASN A 330 7.69 14.19 15.76
N VAL A 331 6.91 13.84 14.74
CA VAL A 331 6.72 14.63 13.52
C VAL A 331 5.22 14.83 13.30
N LEU A 332 4.79 16.09 13.22
CA LEU A 332 3.41 16.46 12.89
C LEU A 332 3.38 17.21 11.56
N GLU A 333 2.61 16.71 10.60
CA GLU A 333 2.42 17.32 9.28
C GLU A 333 0.93 17.49 8.97
N LEU A 334 0.47 18.74 8.84
CA LEU A 334 -0.91 19.09 8.53
C LEU A 334 -0.92 20.00 7.31
N GLU A 335 -1.25 19.46 6.15
CA GLU A 335 -1.11 20.16 4.88
C GLU A 335 -2.40 20.15 4.05
N TRP A 336 -2.80 21.32 3.55
CA TRP A 336 -3.92 21.47 2.61
C TRP A 336 -5.29 21.04 3.13
N ILE A 337 -5.49 21.07 4.45
CA ILE A 337 -6.76 20.76 5.10
C ILE A 337 -7.60 22.04 5.18
N GLY A 338 -8.21 22.42 4.04
CA GLY A 338 -8.96 23.68 3.91
C GLY A 338 -10.12 23.83 4.91
N SER A 339 -10.67 22.73 5.40
CA SER A 339 -11.76 22.64 6.37
C SER A 339 -11.32 22.75 7.82
N LEU A 340 -10.03 22.61 8.13
CA LEU A 340 -9.53 22.55 9.50
C LEU A 340 -9.68 23.93 10.17
N THR A 341 -10.42 23.99 11.26
CA THR A 341 -10.73 25.22 12.01
C THR A 341 -10.14 25.25 13.41
N SER A 342 -9.65 24.11 13.92
CA SER A 342 -9.08 24.00 15.25
C SER A 342 -7.99 22.93 15.30
N LEU A 343 -7.05 23.08 16.24
CA LEU A 343 -6.06 22.06 16.65
C LEU A 343 -6.41 21.45 18.01
N ASP A 344 -7.64 21.64 18.50
CA ASP A 344 -8.13 21.01 19.72
C ASP A 344 -7.89 19.50 19.68
N GLY A 345 -7.54 18.91 20.82
CA GLY A 345 -7.11 17.52 20.95
C GLY A 345 -5.59 17.32 20.95
N LEU A 346 -4.80 18.29 20.51
CA LEU A 346 -3.32 18.22 20.52
C LEU A 346 -2.68 18.86 21.77
N GLU A 347 -3.45 19.22 22.79
CA GLU A 347 -2.97 19.98 23.95
C GLU A 347 -2.04 19.19 24.87
N ALA A 348 -2.08 17.86 24.77
CA ALA A 348 -1.21 16.97 25.54
C ALA A 348 0.22 16.87 24.97
N LEU A 349 0.45 17.34 23.74
CA LEU A 349 1.76 17.31 23.10
C LEU A 349 2.71 18.30 23.78
N THR A 350 3.91 17.82 24.12
CA THR A 350 4.91 18.60 24.87
C THR A 350 6.22 18.81 24.13
N GLU A 351 6.55 17.94 23.17
CA GLU A 351 7.76 18.05 22.36
C GLU A 351 7.47 17.55 20.94
N LEU A 352 8.00 18.25 19.93
CA LEU A 352 8.06 17.81 18.54
C LEU A 352 9.50 17.94 18.04
N SER A 353 9.96 17.06 17.15
CA SER A 353 11.19 17.34 16.39
C SER A 353 10.91 18.16 15.13
N LYS A 354 9.73 17.99 14.53
CA LYS A 354 9.31 18.67 13.31
C LYS A 354 7.82 19.02 13.35
N LEU A 355 7.51 20.27 13.03
CA LEU A 355 6.16 20.78 12.84
C LEU A 355 6.00 21.35 11.44
N VAL A 356 5.10 20.77 10.65
CA VAL A 356 4.69 21.27 9.33
C VAL A 356 3.20 21.59 9.37
N VAL A 357 2.83 22.85 9.17
CA VAL A 357 1.41 23.27 9.09
C VAL A 357 1.27 24.23 7.92
N ARG A 358 0.75 23.75 6.80
CA ARG A 358 0.76 24.50 5.53
C ARG A 358 -0.60 24.51 4.87
N ASN A 359 -0.99 25.66 4.32
CA ASN A 359 -2.17 25.81 3.48
C ASN A 359 -3.51 25.37 4.10
N ASN A 360 -3.65 25.46 5.43
CA ASN A 360 -4.92 25.19 6.12
C ASN A 360 -5.74 26.47 6.22
N ALA A 361 -6.48 26.83 5.16
CA ALA A 361 -7.02 28.18 4.97
C ALA A 361 -7.97 28.66 6.08
N SER A 362 -8.68 27.73 6.74
CA SER A 362 -9.65 28.02 7.80
C SER A 362 -9.06 28.00 9.22
N LEU A 363 -7.81 27.56 9.37
CA LEU A 363 -7.17 27.36 10.66
C LEU A 363 -6.71 28.71 11.24
N PRO A 364 -7.10 29.08 12.47
CA PRO A 364 -6.59 30.29 13.11
C PRO A 364 -5.09 30.23 13.31
N TRP A 365 -4.39 31.27 12.83
CA TRP A 365 -2.93 31.33 12.98
C TRP A 365 -2.46 31.35 14.44
N ALA A 366 -3.30 31.85 15.35
CA ALA A 366 -3.01 31.87 16.78
C ALA A 366 -2.86 30.44 17.36
N ASP A 367 -3.62 29.48 16.86
CA ASP A 367 -3.60 28.10 17.34
C ASP A 367 -2.32 27.40 16.89
N VAL A 368 -1.87 27.68 15.65
CA VAL A 368 -0.58 27.20 15.12
C VAL A 368 0.59 27.71 15.98
N LEU A 369 0.60 29.02 16.31
CA LEU A 369 1.64 29.61 17.16
C LEU A 369 1.58 29.09 18.60
N ALA A 370 0.39 28.82 19.13
CA ALA A 370 0.22 28.24 20.45
C ALA A 370 0.83 26.83 20.51
N LEU A 371 0.57 26.00 19.50
CA LEU A 371 1.14 24.66 19.39
C LEU A 371 2.67 24.71 19.21
N GLU A 372 3.18 25.56 18.31
CA GLU A 372 4.63 25.77 18.13
C GLU A 372 5.30 26.17 19.46
N SER A 373 4.70 27.11 20.20
CA SER A 373 5.23 27.56 21.48
C SER A 373 5.15 26.49 22.57
N ALA A 374 4.16 25.60 22.53
CA ALA A 374 3.97 24.55 23.52
C ALA A 374 4.94 23.36 23.30
N THR A 375 5.32 23.10 22.05
CA THR A 375 6.07 21.90 21.65
C THR A 375 7.54 22.16 21.31
N GLU A 376 7.96 23.42 21.21
CA GLU A 376 9.34 23.86 20.89
C GLU A 376 10.03 23.04 19.77
N PRO A 377 9.42 22.92 18.58
CA PRO A 377 9.89 22.04 17.52
C PRO A 377 11.29 22.36 17.02
N GLY A 378 12.08 21.31 16.77
CA GLY A 378 13.44 21.44 16.21
C GLY A 378 13.48 22.00 14.78
N ILE A 379 12.48 21.65 13.97
CA ILE A 379 12.28 22.09 12.59
C ILE A 379 10.85 22.61 12.45
N VAL A 380 10.68 23.78 11.84
CA VAL A 380 9.38 24.43 11.68
C VAL A 380 9.14 24.88 10.24
N GLU A 381 8.05 24.41 9.65
CA GLU A 381 7.57 24.82 8.33
C GLU A 381 6.08 25.17 8.41
N ILE A 382 5.79 26.41 8.80
CA ILE A 382 4.41 26.88 9.01
C ILE A 382 4.04 28.05 8.09
N CYS A 383 2.89 27.96 7.43
CA CYS A 383 2.31 29.04 6.63
C CYS A 383 0.81 28.79 6.34
N GLY A 384 0.09 29.82 5.88
CA GLY A 384 -1.34 29.74 5.63
C GLY A 384 -2.17 29.97 6.89
N GLY A 385 -3.48 29.79 6.78
CA GLY A 385 -4.42 30.04 7.88
C GLY A 385 -4.91 31.47 8.02
N VAL A 386 -5.93 31.64 8.85
CA VAL A 386 -6.63 32.91 9.06
C VAL A 386 -5.72 33.88 9.82
N GLY A 387 -5.28 34.94 9.13
CA GLY A 387 -4.36 35.94 9.68
C GLY A 387 -2.89 35.49 9.71
N GLY A 388 -2.57 34.34 9.09
CA GLY A 388 -1.21 33.82 8.95
C GLY A 388 -0.47 34.37 7.73
N PRO A 389 0.83 34.05 7.59
CA PRO A 389 1.62 34.40 6.42
C PRO A 389 1.18 33.60 5.19
N GLU A 390 1.28 34.19 4.00
CA GLU A 390 1.01 33.47 2.75
C GLU A 390 2.02 32.32 2.56
N CYS A 391 1.53 31.16 2.11
CA CYS A 391 2.40 30.08 1.67
C CYS A 391 2.99 30.38 0.30
N SER A 392 4.20 29.87 0.05
CA SER A 392 4.70 29.79 -1.33
C SER A 392 3.80 28.85 -2.12
N ASN A 393 3.17 29.34 -3.19
CA ASN A 393 2.44 28.48 -4.12
C ASN A 393 3.41 27.44 -4.68
N THR A 394 3.26 26.19 -4.24
CA THR A 394 3.80 25.07 -4.99
C THR A 394 2.93 24.92 -6.22
N PRO A 395 3.49 25.02 -7.44
CA PRO A 395 2.72 24.67 -8.61
C PRO A 395 2.28 23.22 -8.46
N CYS A 396 1.04 22.93 -8.85
CA CYS A 396 0.67 21.56 -9.13
C CYS A 396 1.70 20.99 -10.09
N PRO A 397 2.23 19.78 -9.82
CA PRO A 397 3.07 19.11 -10.79
C PRO A 397 2.30 19.11 -12.12
N MET A 398 2.89 19.72 -13.14
CA MET A 398 2.37 19.60 -14.50
C MET A 398 2.57 18.14 -14.86
N PHE A 399 1.49 17.36 -14.86
CA PHE A 399 1.47 15.98 -15.33
C PHE A 399 1.90 15.91 -16.80
#